data_AF-A0A517LFD6-F1
#
_entry.id   AF-A0A517LFD6-F1
#
_cell.length_a   1.000
_cell.length_b   1.000
_cell.length_c   1.000
_cell.angle_alpha   90.00
_cell.angle_beta   90.00
_cell.angle_gamma   90.00
#
_symmetry.space_group_name_H-M   'P 1'
#
loop_
_entity.id
_entity.type
_entity.pdbx_description
1 polymer ?
#
loop_
_entity_poly.entity_id
_entity_poly.type
_entity_poly.pdbx_seq_one_letter_code
_entity_poly.pdbx_strand_id
1 'polypeptide(L)'
;MLVTSYLATLLTLASTSAAWDPFGHNNDPKPPPQSKSKHCNHFMLGFRIKCDWKTSYCGAGEQTRTKSQQDADNKALDEAKKNFETWATGVGTDCGGTCNAPFKLTPWRYTGSTYYMDCFMARARKFDDNLYPEYDKDRLEVVFRDRKCSVFCGTDDKGQTCNFRYDKC
;
A
#
# COMPACT_ATOMS: atom_id res chain seq x y z
N MET A 1 11.20 72.51 -11.23
CA MET A 1 12.08 72.50 -10.04
C MET A 1 11.38 71.78 -8.91
N LEU A 2 11.92 70.62 -8.53
CA LEU A 2 12.03 70.03 -7.18
C LEU A 2 11.96 68.51 -7.29
N VAL A 3 13.17 67.95 -7.27
CA VAL A 3 13.50 66.54 -7.10
C VAL A 3 13.44 66.27 -5.60
N THR A 4 12.64 65.29 -5.17
CA THR A 4 12.81 64.66 -3.85
C THR A 4 12.67 63.16 -3.98
N SER A 5 13.85 62.54 -4.01
CA SER A 5 14.12 61.12 -3.89
C SER A 5 13.56 60.55 -2.58
N TYR A 6 12.92 59.38 -2.66
CA TYR A 6 12.75 58.50 -1.51
C TYR A 6 13.47 57.18 -1.79
N LEU A 7 14.65 57.05 -1.16
CA LEU A 7 15.27 55.76 -0.90
C LEU A 7 14.37 54.99 0.07
N ALA A 8 13.96 53.78 -0.30
CA ALA A 8 13.46 52.79 0.63
C ALA A 8 14.18 51.47 0.42
N THR A 9 14.86 51.06 1.48
CA THR A 9 15.81 49.97 1.65
C THR A 9 15.24 48.60 1.27
N LEU A 10 15.88 47.92 0.31
CA LEU A 10 15.67 46.50 0.03
C LEU A 10 16.36 45.66 1.12
N LEU A 11 15.58 45.01 2.00
CA LEU A 11 16.08 43.92 2.84
C LEU A 11 16.36 42.70 1.95
N THR A 12 17.63 42.45 1.66
CA THR A 12 18.08 41.15 1.14
C THR A 12 18.18 40.16 2.31
N LEU A 13 17.25 39.20 2.38
CA LEU A 13 17.47 37.98 3.15
C LEU A 13 18.56 37.18 2.44
N ALA A 14 19.77 37.21 2.99
CA ALA A 14 20.82 36.27 2.65
C ALA A 14 20.39 34.88 3.13
N SER A 15 19.92 34.04 2.20
CA SER A 15 19.85 32.61 2.40
C SER A 15 21.28 32.08 2.52
N THR A 16 21.67 31.66 3.72
CA THR A 16 22.88 30.86 3.90
C THR A 16 22.70 29.55 3.14
N SER A 17 23.25 29.47 1.94
CA SER A 17 23.49 28.20 1.27
C SER A 17 24.52 27.43 2.11
N ALA A 18 24.01 26.58 3.00
CA ALA A 18 24.80 25.47 3.49
C ALA A 18 25.29 24.71 2.25
N ALA A 19 26.61 24.66 2.05
CA ALA A 19 27.21 23.85 1.01
C ALA A 19 27.01 22.38 1.39
N TRP A 20 26.17 21.67 0.65
CA TRP A 20 26.07 20.22 0.73
C TRP A 20 27.24 19.67 -0.08
N ASP A 21 28.21 19.10 0.62
CA ASP A 21 29.40 18.49 0.05
C ASP A 21 29.01 17.16 -0.63
N PRO A 22 29.10 17.03 -1.98
CA PRO A 22 28.51 15.89 -2.67
C PRO A 22 29.39 14.63 -2.66
N PHE A 23 30.64 14.70 -2.17
CA PHE A 23 31.56 13.56 -2.22
C PHE A 23 32.56 13.53 -1.05
N GLY A 24 32.06 13.31 0.16
CA GLY A 24 32.85 13.10 1.37
C GLY A 24 32.77 11.67 1.92
N HIS A 25 32.90 10.64 1.08
CA HIS A 25 33.06 9.26 1.55
C HIS A 25 34.53 8.88 1.50
N ASN A 26 35.17 8.59 2.63
CA ASN A 26 36.30 7.66 2.69
C ASN A 26 36.70 7.17 4.09
N ASN A 27 36.00 7.54 5.17
CA ASN A 27 36.32 7.04 6.52
C ASN A 27 35.11 6.50 7.31
N ASP A 28 33.98 6.23 6.64
CA ASP A 28 32.87 5.55 7.30
C ASP A 28 33.34 4.13 7.70
N PRO A 29 33.20 3.74 8.97
CA PRO A 29 33.47 2.38 9.40
C PRO A 29 32.72 1.43 8.47
N LYS A 30 33.46 0.50 7.85
CA LYS A 30 32.90 -0.51 6.97
C LYS A 30 31.71 -1.14 7.71
N PRO A 31 30.47 -1.04 7.19
CA PRO A 31 29.31 -1.56 7.89
C PRO A 31 29.60 -3.03 8.23
N PRO A 32 29.23 -3.48 9.44
CA PRO A 32 29.49 -4.86 9.84
C PRO A 32 28.95 -5.79 8.76
N PRO A 33 29.64 -6.92 8.47
CA PRO A 33 29.22 -7.84 7.43
C PRO A 33 27.75 -8.15 7.64
N GLN A 34 26.92 -7.76 6.65
CA GLN A 34 25.48 -7.91 6.72
C GLN A 34 25.18 -9.38 6.98
N SER A 35 24.88 -9.70 8.24
CA SER A 35 24.23 -10.93 8.66
C SER A 35 23.12 -11.20 7.66
N LYS A 36 23.18 -12.34 6.95
CA LYS A 36 22.23 -12.76 5.90
C LYS A 36 20.84 -12.20 6.20
N SER A 37 20.50 -11.07 5.56
CA SER A 37 19.35 -10.28 5.97
C SER A 37 18.11 -11.14 5.82
N LYS A 38 17.36 -11.32 6.90
CA LYS A 38 16.05 -11.97 6.82
C LYS A 38 15.15 -11.07 5.98
N HIS A 39 14.99 -11.38 4.70
CA HIS A 39 14.09 -10.66 3.81
C HIS A 39 12.65 -10.93 4.25
N CYS A 40 11.99 -9.90 4.75
CA CYS A 40 10.56 -9.91 5.03
C CYS A 40 9.83 -9.31 3.83
N ASN A 41 8.85 -10.03 3.27
CA ASN A 41 8.04 -9.51 2.17
C ASN A 41 6.72 -8.93 2.70
N HIS A 42 6.28 -7.82 2.12
CA HIS A 42 4.90 -7.34 2.27
C HIS A 42 4.04 -7.89 1.15
N PHE A 43 2.78 -8.18 1.44
CA PHE A 43 1.82 -8.67 0.48
C PHE A 43 0.55 -7.82 0.54
N MET A 44 0.08 -7.39 -0.63
CA MET A 44 -1.16 -6.66 -0.78
C MET A 44 -2.02 -7.32 -1.86
N LEU A 45 -3.30 -7.46 -1.57
CA LEU A 45 -4.29 -8.05 -2.45
C LEU A 45 -5.55 -7.19 -2.46
N GLY A 46 -5.96 -6.77 -3.65
CA GLY A 46 -7.18 -5.99 -3.85
C GLY A 46 -8.29 -6.86 -4.43
N PHE A 47 -9.37 -7.01 -3.67
CA PHE A 47 -10.59 -7.68 -4.12
C PHE A 47 -11.60 -6.66 -4.61
N ARG A 48 -12.34 -7.02 -5.67
CA ARG A 48 -13.42 -6.20 -6.20
C ARG A 48 -14.59 -7.07 -6.60
N ILE A 49 -15.82 -6.60 -6.39
CA ILE A 49 -17.01 -7.24 -6.98
C ILE A 49 -16.92 -7.09 -8.49
N LYS A 50 -17.05 -8.20 -9.21
CA LYS A 50 -16.87 -8.25 -10.66
C LYS A 50 -17.76 -7.24 -11.36
N CYS A 51 -17.16 -6.55 -12.32
CA CYS A 51 -17.88 -5.76 -13.29
C CYS A 51 -18.20 -6.59 -14.54
N ASP A 52 -19.22 -6.18 -15.29
CA ASP A 52 -19.47 -6.77 -16.59
C ASP A 52 -18.46 -6.20 -17.60
N TRP A 53 -17.52 -7.03 -18.03
CA TRP A 53 -16.49 -6.67 -18.98
C TRP A 53 -17.02 -6.47 -20.41
N LYS A 54 -18.15 -7.11 -20.77
CA LYS A 54 -18.72 -6.98 -22.12
C LYS A 54 -19.34 -5.61 -22.32
N THR A 55 -20.00 -5.11 -21.29
CA THR A 55 -20.65 -3.79 -21.30
C THR A 55 -19.79 -2.69 -20.67
N SER A 56 -18.63 -3.05 -20.10
CA SER A 56 -17.78 -2.14 -19.33
C SER A 56 -18.57 -1.39 -18.24
N TYR A 57 -19.44 -2.12 -17.54
CA TYR A 57 -20.31 -1.57 -16.51
C TYR A 57 -20.10 -2.25 -15.15
N CYS A 58 -20.01 -1.44 -14.10
CA CYS A 58 -19.96 -1.86 -12.71
C CYS A 58 -21.28 -1.42 -12.04
N GLY A 59 -22.05 -2.38 -11.54
CA GLY A 59 -23.35 -2.07 -10.91
C GLY A 59 -23.41 -2.38 -9.41
N ALA A 60 -22.31 -2.83 -8.80
CA ALA A 60 -22.32 -3.32 -7.42
C ALA A 60 -22.42 -2.18 -6.39
N GLY A 61 -21.88 -1.00 -6.69
CA GLY A 61 -21.94 0.17 -5.83
C GLY A 61 -23.19 1.03 -6.01
N GLU A 62 -24.12 0.65 -6.90
CA GLU A 62 -25.32 1.43 -7.20
C GLU A 62 -26.46 1.17 -6.22
N GLN A 63 -27.22 2.21 -5.87
CA GLN A 63 -28.31 2.13 -4.88
C GLN A 63 -29.51 1.32 -5.35
N THR A 64 -29.63 1.08 -6.66
CA THR A 64 -30.79 0.40 -7.28
C THR A 64 -30.75 -1.12 -7.15
N ARG A 65 -29.72 -1.70 -6.52
CA ARG A 65 -29.60 -3.16 -6.31
C ARG A 65 -30.63 -3.67 -5.32
N THR A 66 -31.10 -4.90 -5.54
CA THR A 66 -31.95 -5.57 -4.56
C THR A 66 -31.17 -5.89 -3.29
N LYS A 67 -31.84 -5.93 -2.14
CA LYS A 67 -31.22 -6.31 -0.87
C LYS A 67 -30.48 -7.66 -0.96
N SER A 68 -31.09 -8.64 -1.63
CA SER A 68 -30.46 -9.96 -1.84
C SER A 68 -29.15 -9.88 -2.62
N GLN A 69 -29.05 -9.01 -3.63
CA GLN A 69 -27.80 -8.80 -4.36
C GLN A 69 -26.74 -8.17 -3.46
N GLN A 70 -27.10 -7.15 -2.68
CA GLN A 70 -26.20 -6.48 -1.74
C GLN A 70 -25.71 -7.44 -0.65
N ASP A 71 -26.61 -8.21 -0.05
CA ASP A 71 -26.27 -9.20 0.99
C ASP A 71 -25.29 -10.26 0.46
N ALA A 72 -25.48 -10.70 -0.79
CA ALA A 72 -24.57 -11.67 -1.40
C ALA A 72 -23.19 -11.08 -1.74
N ASP A 73 -23.14 -9.82 -2.16
CA ASP A 73 -21.87 -9.12 -2.41
C ASP A 73 -21.10 -8.86 -1.10
N ASN A 74 -21.81 -8.44 -0.04
CA ASN A 74 -21.25 -8.26 1.30
C ASN A 74 -20.72 -9.57 1.86
N LYS A 75 -21.49 -10.66 1.74
CA LYS A 75 -21.06 -11.99 2.16
C LYS A 75 -19.77 -12.43 1.46
N ALA A 76 -19.67 -12.23 0.15
CA ALA A 76 -18.48 -12.60 -0.60
C ALA A 76 -17.23 -11.82 -0.13
N LEU A 77 -17.38 -10.51 0.14
CA LEU A 77 -16.30 -9.67 0.66
C LEU A 77 -15.90 -10.08 2.08
N ASP A 78 -16.86 -10.35 2.96
CA ASP A 78 -16.61 -10.81 4.33
C ASP A 78 -15.90 -12.17 4.35
N GLU A 79 -16.29 -13.09 3.48
CA GLU A 79 -15.63 -14.39 3.30
C GLU A 79 -14.20 -14.22 2.77
N ALA A 80 -13.99 -13.39 1.74
CA ALA A 80 -12.65 -13.09 1.22
C ALA A 80 -11.75 -12.47 2.29
N LYS A 81 -12.27 -11.55 3.10
CA LYS A 81 -11.57 -10.96 4.24
C LYS A 81 -11.15 -12.03 5.24
N LYS A 82 -12.10 -12.83 5.72
CA LYS A 82 -11.84 -13.90 6.70
C LYS A 82 -10.81 -14.89 6.19
N ASN A 83 -10.92 -15.29 4.93
CA ASN A 83 -10.00 -16.23 4.30
C ASN A 83 -8.61 -15.64 4.16
N PHE A 84 -8.48 -14.37 3.77
CA PHE A 84 -7.21 -13.65 3.74
C PHE A 84 -6.56 -13.59 5.12
N GLU A 85 -7.29 -13.17 6.15
CA GLU A 85 -6.75 -13.00 7.51
C GLU A 85 -6.31 -14.35 8.12
N THR A 86 -7.10 -15.41 7.86
CA THR A 86 -6.76 -16.79 8.26
C THR A 86 -5.52 -17.29 7.54
N TRP A 87 -5.50 -17.15 6.22
CA TRP A 87 -4.37 -17.53 5.38
C TRP A 87 -3.09 -16.80 5.82
N ALA A 88 -3.15 -15.48 6.02
CA ALA A 88 -2.02 -14.64 6.41
C ALA A 88 -1.39 -15.05 7.76
N THR A 89 -2.21 -15.53 8.69
CA THR A 89 -1.74 -16.13 9.95
C THR A 89 -1.01 -17.45 9.68
N GLY A 90 -1.53 -18.29 8.78
CA GLY A 90 -0.95 -19.58 8.41
C GLY A 90 0.38 -19.49 7.64
N VAL A 91 0.61 -18.44 6.83
CA VAL A 91 1.87 -18.27 6.07
C VAL A 91 3.05 -17.76 6.91
N GLY A 92 2.88 -17.70 8.23
CA GLY A 92 3.99 -17.49 9.18
C GLY A 92 4.35 -16.03 9.40
N THR A 93 3.35 -15.14 9.46
CA THR A 93 3.53 -13.78 9.96
C THR A 93 3.14 -13.71 11.43
N ASP A 94 4.01 -13.16 12.27
CA ASP A 94 3.67 -12.90 13.69
C ASP A 94 2.62 -11.76 13.80
N CYS A 95 2.39 -11.03 12.70
CA CYS A 95 1.50 -9.87 12.63
C CYS A 95 0.15 -10.16 11.92
N GLY A 96 -0.03 -11.35 11.35
CA GLY A 96 -1.20 -11.70 10.56
C GLY A 96 -1.36 -10.84 9.29
N GLY A 97 -2.60 -10.84 8.78
CA GLY A 97 -3.06 -9.95 7.73
C GLY A 97 -4.31 -9.22 8.17
N THR A 98 -4.63 -8.12 7.50
CA THR A 98 -5.84 -7.33 7.75
C THR A 98 -6.42 -6.81 6.45
N CYS A 99 -7.74 -6.66 6.39
CA CYS A 99 -8.40 -5.99 5.27
C CYS A 99 -9.12 -4.73 5.73
N ASN A 100 -9.07 -3.70 4.89
CA ASN A 100 -9.85 -2.48 5.06
C ASN A 100 -11.35 -2.78 4.94
N ALA A 101 -12.19 -1.87 5.41
CA ALA A 101 -13.61 -1.93 5.09
C ALA A 101 -13.82 -1.79 3.58
N PRO A 102 -14.78 -2.52 2.97
CA PRO A 102 -15.13 -2.32 1.59
C PRO A 102 -15.52 -0.87 1.32
N PHE A 103 -15.02 -0.31 0.23
CA PHE A 103 -15.32 1.05 -0.20
C PHE A 103 -15.77 1.09 -1.65
N LYS A 104 -16.52 2.13 -2.00
CA LYS A 104 -17.06 2.33 -3.34
C LYS A 104 -15.99 2.90 -4.26
N LEU A 105 -15.87 2.33 -5.46
CA LEU A 105 -14.87 2.67 -6.48
C LEU A 105 -15.52 2.66 -7.86
N THR A 106 -15.12 3.58 -8.74
CA THR A 106 -15.37 3.48 -10.19
C THR A 106 -14.06 3.12 -10.89
N PRO A 107 -13.92 1.89 -11.41
CA PRO A 107 -12.69 1.48 -12.08
C PRO A 107 -12.43 2.23 -13.37
N TRP A 108 -11.16 2.39 -13.71
CA TRP A 108 -10.74 2.94 -15.00
C TRP A 108 -11.33 2.12 -16.17
N ARG A 109 -11.91 2.81 -17.17
CA ARG A 109 -12.63 2.24 -18.33
C ARG A 109 -13.98 1.57 -18.05
N TYR A 110 -14.49 1.64 -16.82
CA TYR A 110 -15.84 1.19 -16.52
C TYR A 110 -16.76 2.37 -16.24
N THR A 111 -18.04 2.20 -16.57
CA THR A 111 -19.13 3.07 -16.13
C THR A 111 -19.76 2.50 -14.85
N GLY A 112 -20.37 3.36 -14.04
CA GLY A 112 -20.93 2.97 -12.74
C GLY A 112 -19.86 2.70 -11.68
N SER A 113 -20.22 1.95 -10.65
CA SER A 113 -19.40 1.75 -9.47
C SER A 113 -19.50 0.34 -8.91
N THR A 114 -18.48 -0.04 -8.16
CA THR A 114 -18.38 -1.35 -7.50
C THR A 114 -17.81 -1.19 -6.09
N TYR A 115 -17.85 -2.27 -5.32
CA TYR A 115 -17.18 -2.37 -4.04
C TYR A 115 -15.81 -3.00 -4.21
N TYR A 116 -14.87 -2.44 -3.47
CA TYR A 116 -13.47 -2.81 -3.50
C TYR A 116 -12.95 -2.92 -2.06
N MET A 117 -12.03 -3.85 -1.82
CA MET A 117 -11.42 -4.08 -0.52
C MET A 117 -9.94 -4.42 -0.69
N ASP A 118 -9.07 -3.65 -0.02
CA ASP A 118 -7.66 -3.98 0.08
C ASP A 118 -7.37 -4.82 1.32
N CYS A 119 -6.54 -5.83 1.13
CA CYS A 119 -6.00 -6.69 2.17
C CYS A 119 -4.48 -6.59 2.18
N PHE A 120 -3.90 -6.51 3.38
CA PHE A 120 -2.49 -6.28 3.64
C PHE A 120 -1.95 -7.31 4.61
N MET A 121 -0.78 -7.83 4.33
CA MET A 121 -0.02 -8.70 5.22
C MET A 121 1.42 -8.22 5.27
N ALA A 122 1.90 -7.94 6.49
CA ALA A 122 3.27 -7.52 6.73
C ALA A 122 4.16 -8.71 7.10
N ARG A 123 5.43 -8.63 6.70
CA ARG A 123 6.51 -9.57 7.11
C ARG A 123 6.24 -11.05 6.85
N ALA A 124 5.76 -11.39 5.66
CA ALA A 124 5.70 -12.77 5.19
C ALA A 124 7.11 -13.38 5.16
N ARG A 125 7.34 -14.41 5.99
CA ARG A 125 8.62 -15.15 6.10
C ARG A 125 8.77 -16.23 5.03
N LYS A 126 7.65 -16.82 4.61
CA LYS A 126 7.56 -17.78 3.52
C LYS A 126 6.44 -17.30 2.62
N PHE A 127 6.72 -17.18 1.33
CA PHE A 127 5.71 -16.82 0.34
C PHE A 127 5.84 -17.81 -0.80
N ASP A 128 4.82 -18.64 -0.98
CA ASP A 128 4.67 -19.44 -2.20
C ASP A 128 3.75 -18.67 -3.13
N ASP A 129 4.24 -18.42 -4.34
CA ASP A 129 3.56 -17.67 -5.38
C ASP A 129 2.23 -18.29 -5.81
N ASN A 130 2.05 -19.58 -5.52
CA ASN A 130 0.87 -20.37 -5.82
C ASN A 130 -0.10 -20.46 -4.64
N LEU A 131 0.30 -20.03 -3.44
CA LEU A 131 -0.56 -20.06 -2.25
C LEU A 131 -1.33 -18.74 -2.15
N TYR A 132 -2.63 -18.79 -2.42
CA TYR A 132 -3.53 -17.65 -2.28
C TYR A 132 -4.65 -17.97 -1.31
N PRO A 133 -5.17 -16.96 -0.60
CA PRO A 133 -6.42 -17.15 0.12
C PRO A 133 -7.53 -17.48 -0.87
N GLU A 134 -8.38 -18.42 -0.48
CA GLU A 134 -9.58 -18.76 -1.24
C GLU A 134 -10.58 -17.59 -1.22
N TYR A 135 -11.30 -17.41 -2.31
CA TYR A 135 -12.35 -16.40 -2.43
C TYR A 135 -13.40 -16.85 -3.45
N ASP A 136 -14.59 -16.27 -3.39
CA ASP A 136 -15.66 -16.50 -4.38
C ASP A 136 -15.25 -15.94 -5.74
N LYS A 137 -14.72 -16.80 -6.60
CA LYS A 137 -14.28 -16.43 -7.96
C LYS A 137 -15.42 -16.10 -8.89
N ASP A 138 -16.68 -16.39 -8.55
CA ASP A 138 -17.82 -16.05 -9.40
C ASP A 138 -18.26 -14.62 -9.17
N ARG A 139 -18.18 -14.13 -7.92
CA ARG A 139 -18.55 -12.76 -7.53
C ARG A 139 -17.40 -11.79 -7.48
N LEU A 140 -16.23 -12.23 -7.03
CA LEU A 140 -15.06 -11.40 -6.83
C LEU A 140 -14.00 -11.65 -7.90
N GLU A 141 -13.20 -10.62 -8.12
CA GLU A 141 -11.95 -10.69 -8.88
C GLU A 141 -10.83 -10.03 -8.08
N VAL A 142 -9.62 -10.56 -8.27
CA VAL A 142 -8.40 -9.93 -7.76
C VAL A 142 -7.93 -8.94 -8.82
N VAL A 143 -7.95 -7.66 -8.46
CA VAL A 143 -7.66 -6.55 -9.38
C VAL A 143 -6.33 -5.87 -9.06
N PHE A 144 -5.82 -6.10 -7.86
CA PHE A 144 -4.51 -5.65 -7.45
C PHE A 144 -3.79 -6.78 -6.73
N ARG A 145 -2.52 -6.95 -7.08
CA ARG A 145 -1.63 -7.87 -6.38
C ARG A 145 -0.26 -7.24 -6.38
N ASP A 146 0.29 -7.02 -5.20
CA ASP A 146 1.65 -6.53 -5.07
C ASP A 146 2.41 -7.21 -3.95
N ARG A 147 3.72 -7.33 -4.16
CA ARG A 147 4.68 -7.94 -3.24
C ARG A 147 5.84 -6.98 -3.01
N LYS A 148 5.53 -5.70 -2.78
CA LYS A 148 6.53 -4.65 -2.75
C LYS A 148 6.64 -4.08 -1.36
N CYS A 149 7.55 -4.64 -0.60
CA CYS A 149 8.87 -4.03 -0.40
C CYS A 149 9.60 -4.99 0.56
N SER A 150 10.85 -5.35 0.27
CA SER A 150 11.68 -6.06 1.25
C SER A 150 11.89 -5.12 2.42
N VAL A 151 11.26 -5.40 3.56
CA VAL A 151 11.52 -4.62 4.76
C VAL A 151 12.83 -5.09 5.35
N PHE A 152 13.82 -4.20 5.32
CA PHE A 152 15.06 -4.40 6.05
C PHE A 152 14.76 -4.13 7.53
N CYS A 153 14.91 -5.17 8.37
CA CYS A 153 15.01 -4.95 9.81
C CYS A 153 16.39 -4.33 10.07
N GLY A 154 16.43 -3.02 10.37
CA GLY A 154 17.61 -2.42 10.96
C GLY A 154 17.73 -2.89 12.40
N THR A 155 18.94 -3.25 12.83
CA THR A 155 19.27 -3.28 14.25
C THR A 155 19.83 -1.91 14.60
N ASP A 156 19.00 -1.03 15.11
CA ASP A 156 19.46 0.12 15.88
C ASP A 156 19.76 -0.34 17.32
N ASP A 157 20.63 0.40 18.03
CA ASP A 157 21.14 0.09 19.37
C ASP A 157 20.05 0.02 20.47
N LYS A 158 18.77 0.15 20.10
CA LYS A 158 17.58 0.14 20.96
C LYS A 158 16.64 -1.05 20.72
N GLY A 159 17.04 -2.01 19.89
CA GLY A 159 16.24 -3.22 19.58
C GLY A 159 15.79 -3.25 18.12
N GLN A 160 15.13 -4.34 17.70
CA GLN A 160 14.63 -4.46 16.33
C GLN A 160 13.53 -3.45 16.04
N THR A 161 13.85 -2.32 15.40
CA THR A 161 12.83 -1.42 14.85
C THR A 161 12.55 -1.78 13.39
N CYS A 162 11.27 -1.92 13.05
CA CYS A 162 10.86 -2.11 11.66
C CYS A 162 10.38 -0.76 11.14
N ASN A 163 11.29 -0.03 10.50
CA ASN A 163 10.94 1.21 9.85
C ASN A 163 10.16 0.91 8.56
N PHE A 164 8.87 1.24 8.55
CA PHE A 164 8.01 1.20 7.37
C PHE A 164 8.41 2.33 6.43
N ARG A 165 9.20 2.04 5.39
CA ARG A 165 9.39 2.98 4.28
C ARG A 165 8.72 2.44 3.03
N TYR A 166 7.52 2.95 2.75
CA TYR A 166 6.79 2.77 1.48
C TYR A 166 7.24 3.76 0.40
N ASP A 167 8.39 4.42 0.61
CA ASP A 167 8.64 5.71 -0.03
C ASP A 167 9.08 5.60 -1.50
N LYS A 168 9.65 4.46 -1.92
CA LYS A 168 10.04 4.18 -3.31
C LYS A 168 10.05 2.66 -3.58
N CYS A 169 8.95 2.18 -4.17
CA CYS A 169 8.82 0.92 -4.88
C CYS A 169 8.11 1.26 -6.21
#